data_AF-A0A955TUM5-F1
#
_entry.id   AF-A0A955TUM5-F1
#
_cell.length_a   1.000
_cell.length_b   1.000
_cell.length_c   1.000
_cell.angle_alpha   90.00
_cell.angle_beta   90.00
_cell.angle_gamma   90.00
#
_symmetry.space_group_name_H-M   'P 1'
#
loop_
_entity.id
_entity.type
_entity.pdbx_description
1 polymer ?
#
loop_
_entity_poly.entity_id
_entity_poly.type
_entity_poly.pdbx_seq_one_letter_code
_entity_poly.pdbx_strand_id
1 'polypeptide(L)'
;MKVFISYSTGDLALVQQLGEYVGRQAEVFYWDKANVPGQEVWPSIFEWIDQCDLVLAVITDTTVSRAMAVGQEIGRAKAKFKPIVPVVAPDVPSSALGFLSGVTYQQIQPENPGPAIQAIERAVLSFRQKKEAQQTLLLIGGVIALIWLTSNTG
;
A
#
# COMPACT_ATOMS: atom_id res chain seq x y z
N MET A 1 4.91 4.60 -9.40
CA MET A 1 3.87 4.06 -8.48
C MET A 1 4.35 4.29 -7.06
N LYS A 2 3.48 4.72 -6.16
CA LYS A 2 3.77 4.98 -4.75
C LYS A 2 3.12 3.92 -3.87
N VAL A 3 3.85 3.29 -2.96
CA VAL A 3 3.35 2.26 -2.05
C VAL A 3 3.58 2.71 -0.62
N PHE A 4 2.53 2.67 0.19
CA PHE A 4 2.64 2.86 1.65
C PHE A 4 2.57 1.51 2.35
N ILE A 5 3.48 1.23 3.28
CA ILE A 5 3.46 0.01 4.11
C ILE A 5 3.02 0.38 5.52
N SER A 6 1.79 -0.02 5.85
CA SER A 6 1.22 0.05 7.19
C SER A 6 1.65 -1.18 7.99
N TYR A 7 2.18 -0.97 9.20
CA TYR A 7 2.73 -2.05 10.02
C TYR A 7 2.84 -1.65 11.49
N SER A 8 3.02 -2.63 12.38
CA SER A 8 3.37 -2.36 13.77
C SER A 8 4.87 -2.28 13.96
N THR A 9 5.34 -1.42 14.87
CA THR A 9 6.79 -1.18 15.02
C THR A 9 7.63 -2.43 15.37
N GLY A 10 7.00 -3.51 15.83
CA GLY A 10 7.68 -4.80 16.07
C GLY A 10 8.09 -5.51 14.77
N ASP A 11 7.46 -5.17 13.66
CA ASP A 11 7.64 -5.80 12.35
C ASP A 11 8.61 -5.01 11.45
N LEU A 12 9.36 -4.05 12.00
CA LEU A 12 10.25 -3.18 11.22
C LEU A 12 11.25 -3.97 10.38
N ALA A 13 11.85 -5.03 10.92
CA ALA A 13 12.80 -5.85 10.18
C ALA A 13 12.17 -6.55 8.96
N LEU A 14 10.94 -7.05 9.13
CA LEU A 14 10.16 -7.64 8.04
C LEU A 14 9.79 -6.59 6.99
N VAL A 15 9.38 -5.40 7.43
CA VAL A 15 9.00 -4.28 6.56
C VAL A 15 10.18 -3.70 5.80
N GLN A 16 11.37 -3.64 6.40
CA GLN A 16 12.58 -3.24 5.70
C GLN A 16 12.88 -4.19 4.55
N GLN A 17 12.86 -5.50 4.81
CA GLN A 17 13.02 -6.50 3.74
C GLN A 17 11.95 -6.34 2.67
N LEU A 18 10.66 -6.27 3.05
CA LEU A 18 9.57 -6.08 2.10
C LEU A 18 9.76 -4.79 1.27
N GLY A 19 10.13 -3.69 1.91
CA GLY A 19 10.37 -2.40 1.30
C GLY A 19 11.53 -2.42 0.30
N GLU A 20 12.61 -3.15 0.57
CA GLU A 20 13.73 -3.31 -0.37
C GLU A 20 13.31 -4.01 -1.68
N TYR A 21 12.49 -5.06 -1.60
CA TYR A 21 12.02 -5.76 -2.80
C TYR A 21 10.96 -4.97 -3.55
N VAL A 22 9.98 -4.41 -2.82
CA VAL A 22 8.92 -3.57 -3.42
C VAL A 22 9.52 -2.29 -4.02
N GLY A 23 10.59 -1.76 -3.41
CA GLY A 23 11.35 -0.59 -3.86
C GLY A 23 11.93 -0.72 -5.27
N ARG A 24 12.10 -1.94 -5.78
CA ARG A 24 12.54 -2.19 -7.15
C ARG A 24 11.49 -1.83 -8.19
N GLN A 25 10.21 -1.83 -7.79
CA GLN A 25 9.07 -1.62 -8.67
C GLN A 25 8.34 -0.30 -8.40
N ALA A 26 8.44 0.23 -7.19
CA ALA A 26 7.69 1.39 -6.72
C ALA A 26 8.49 2.25 -5.72
N GLU A 27 8.07 3.51 -5.56
CA GLU A 27 8.52 4.36 -4.46
C GLU A 27 7.81 3.93 -3.18
N VAL A 28 8.57 3.60 -2.13
CA VAL A 28 8.02 3.00 -0.90
C VAL A 28 8.11 3.97 0.27
N PHE A 29 6.99 4.15 0.96
CA PHE A 29 6.87 4.93 2.18
C PHE A 29 6.48 4.00 3.33
N TYR A 30 7.21 4.08 4.42
CA TYR A 30 6.82 3.49 5.70
C TYR A 30 7.46 4.31 6.80
N TRP A 31 6.84 4.29 7.98
CA TRP A 31 7.40 4.98 9.13
C TRP A 31 8.68 4.29 9.60
N ASP A 32 9.83 4.89 9.38
CA ASP A 32 11.10 4.51 9.96
C ASP A 32 11.28 5.35 11.25
N LYS A 33 11.64 4.71 12.37
CA LYS A 33 11.78 5.36 13.69
C LYS A 33 12.89 6.42 13.77
N ALA A 34 13.58 6.76 12.69
CA ALA A 34 14.63 7.77 12.64
C ALA A 34 14.19 9.21 13.00
N ASN A 35 12.92 9.44 13.37
CA ASN A 35 12.42 10.79 13.63
C ASN A 35 12.91 11.42 14.94
N VAL A 36 13.24 12.69 14.80
CA VAL A 36 13.72 13.62 15.83
C VAL A 36 12.62 13.82 16.90
N PRO A 37 12.97 13.84 18.20
CA PRO A 37 12.02 14.15 19.27
C PRO A 37 11.27 15.46 19.02
N GLY A 38 9.93 15.44 19.15
CA GLY A 38 9.07 16.63 19.02
C GLY A 38 8.37 16.79 17.66
N GLN A 39 8.62 15.92 16.68
CA GLN A 39 7.91 15.98 15.39
C GLN A 39 6.54 15.27 15.46
N GLU A 40 5.50 15.91 14.95
CA GLU A 40 4.19 15.27 14.77
C GLU A 40 4.26 14.19 13.68
N VAL A 41 4.03 12.94 14.09
CA VAL A 41 4.18 11.73 13.26
C VAL A 41 2.98 11.53 12.33
N TRP A 42 1.78 11.78 12.85
CA TRP A 42 0.51 11.47 12.17
C TRP A 42 0.25 12.27 10.89
N PRO A 43 0.55 13.58 10.81
CA PRO A 43 0.36 14.32 9.56
C PRO A 43 1.16 13.74 8.41
N SER A 44 2.42 13.35 8.64
CA SER A 44 3.28 12.74 7.61
C SER A 44 2.76 11.37 7.15
N ILE A 45 2.29 10.53 8.08
CA ILE A 45 1.71 9.23 7.74
C ILE A 45 0.45 9.39 6.90
N PHE A 46 -0.46 10.31 7.27
CA PHE A 46 -1.66 10.56 6.48
C PHE A 46 -1.38 11.18 5.12
N GLU A 47 -0.36 12.04 5.01
CA GLU A 47 0.11 12.57 3.74
C GLU A 47 0.61 11.42 2.82
N TRP A 48 1.41 10.49 3.34
CA TRP A 48 1.87 9.34 2.57
C TRP A 48 0.72 8.44 2.13
N ILE A 49 -0.26 8.18 3.00
CA ILE A 49 -1.46 7.42 2.64
C ILE A 49 -2.26 8.13 1.54
N ASP A 50 -2.46 9.44 1.68
CA ASP A 50 -3.22 10.23 0.72
C ASP A 50 -2.54 10.27 -0.66
N GLN A 51 -1.20 10.27 -0.70
CA GLN A 51 -0.42 10.32 -1.93
C GLN A 51 -0.11 8.94 -2.54
N CYS A 52 -0.24 7.85 -1.78
CA CYS A 52 0.09 6.52 -2.29
C CYS A 52 -0.93 6.01 -3.33
N ASP A 53 -0.50 5.03 -4.13
CA ASP A 53 -1.33 4.31 -5.09
C ASP A 53 -1.84 2.98 -4.54
N LEU A 54 -1.16 2.45 -3.52
CA LEU A 54 -1.40 1.14 -2.93
C LEU A 54 -0.94 1.15 -1.47
N VAL A 55 -1.73 0.55 -0.60
CA VAL A 55 -1.36 0.26 0.79
C VAL A 55 -1.07 -1.23 0.96
N LEU A 56 0.09 -1.55 1.49
CA LEU A 56 0.40 -2.89 2.03
C LEU A 56 0.15 -2.87 3.53
N ALA A 57 -0.75 -3.71 4.03
CA ALA A 57 -1.09 -3.77 5.44
C ALA A 57 -0.48 -5.03 6.06
N VAL A 58 0.67 -4.89 6.74
CA VAL A 58 1.36 -6.00 7.40
C VAL A 58 0.74 -6.25 8.76
N ILE A 59 0.21 -7.46 8.97
CA ILE A 59 -0.52 -7.87 10.16
C ILE A 59 0.08 -9.16 10.69
N THR A 60 0.74 -9.05 11.83
CA THR A 60 1.33 -10.15 12.62
C THR A 60 0.72 -10.18 14.01
N ASP A 61 1.01 -11.18 14.85
CA ASP A 61 0.55 -11.22 16.26
C ASP A 61 0.94 -9.94 17.04
N THR A 62 2.16 -9.43 16.81
CA THR A 62 2.61 -8.13 17.35
C THR A 62 1.78 -6.93 16.86
N THR A 63 1.08 -7.07 15.73
CA THR A 63 0.18 -6.04 15.18
C THR A 63 -1.21 -6.08 15.78
N VAL A 64 -1.73 -7.28 16.11
CA VAL A 64 -3.08 -7.44 16.68
C VAL A 64 -3.22 -6.69 18.02
N SER A 65 -2.15 -6.70 18.84
CA SER A 65 -2.11 -5.97 20.11
C SER A 65 -1.99 -4.45 19.97
N ARG A 66 -1.69 -3.93 18.77
CA ARG A 66 -1.49 -2.48 18.48
C ARG A 66 -2.45 -1.93 17.42
N ALA A 67 -3.58 -2.61 17.23
CA ALA A 67 -4.60 -2.38 16.20
C ALA A 67 -5.12 -0.94 16.06
N MET A 68 -4.94 -0.05 17.05
CA MET A 68 -5.44 1.33 16.96
C MET A 68 -4.70 2.18 15.92
N ALA A 69 -3.37 2.08 15.80
CA ALA A 69 -2.62 2.89 14.85
C ALA A 69 -2.84 2.40 13.41
N VAL A 70 -2.68 1.09 13.20
CA VAL A 70 -2.98 0.43 11.92
C VAL A 70 -4.44 0.63 11.53
N GLY A 71 -5.38 0.56 12.48
CA GLY A 71 -6.80 0.80 12.24
C GLY A 71 -7.10 2.20 11.69
N GLN A 72 -6.41 3.24 12.19
CA GLN A 72 -6.54 4.61 11.68
C GLN A 72 -5.98 4.75 10.25
N GLU A 73 -4.81 4.15 9.99
CA GLU A 73 -4.17 4.15 8.67
C GLU A 73 -5.06 3.44 7.62
N ILE A 74 -5.57 2.25 7.96
CA ILE A 74 -6.49 1.49 7.11
C ILE A 74 -7.81 2.24 6.94
N GLY A 75 -8.33 2.86 7.99
CA GLY A 75 -9.51 3.71 7.91
C GLY A 75 -9.33 4.87 6.93
N ARG A 76 -8.19 5.57 7.00
CA ARG A 76 -7.84 6.67 6.08
C ARG A 76 -7.70 6.16 4.64
N ALA A 77 -7.00 5.05 4.44
CA ALA A 77 -6.81 4.44 3.12
C ALA A 77 -8.16 4.08 2.47
N LYS A 78 -9.08 3.45 3.23
CA LYS A 78 -10.44 3.14 2.74
C LYS A 78 -11.23 4.41 2.40
N ALA A 79 -11.17 5.44 3.26
CA ALA A 79 -11.85 6.72 3.01
C ALA A 79 -11.34 7.44 1.75
N LYS A 80 -10.09 7.19 1.36
CA LYS A 80 -9.46 7.73 0.14
C LYS A 80 -9.53 6.77 -1.05
N PHE A 81 -10.30 5.69 -0.94
CA PHE A 81 -10.45 4.64 -1.96
C PHE A 81 -9.11 4.06 -2.43
N LYS A 82 -8.13 3.99 -1.52
CA LYS A 82 -6.83 3.38 -1.81
C LYS A 82 -6.99 1.85 -1.83
N PRO A 83 -6.48 1.15 -2.85
CA PRO A 83 -6.34 -0.29 -2.81
C PRO A 83 -5.51 -0.72 -1.60
N ILE A 84 -5.95 -1.76 -0.91
CA ILE A 84 -5.25 -2.33 0.26
C ILE A 84 -4.98 -3.80 -0.02
N VAL A 85 -3.72 -4.21 0.09
CA VAL A 85 -3.30 -5.62 0.06
C VAL A 85 -2.90 -6.00 1.48
N PRO A 86 -3.71 -6.80 2.18
CA PRO A 86 -3.34 -7.32 3.48
C PRO A 86 -2.25 -8.40 3.34
N VAL A 87 -1.26 -8.33 4.22
CA VAL A 87 -0.15 -9.27 4.33
C VAL A 87 -0.17 -9.82 5.75
N VAL A 88 -0.61 -11.06 5.92
CA VAL A 88 -1.08 -11.58 7.22
C VAL A 88 -0.27 -12.79 7.66
N ALA A 89 0.19 -12.82 8.91
CA ALA A 89 0.88 -13.97 9.47
C ALA A 89 -0.09 -15.14 9.78
N PRO A 90 0.37 -16.41 9.74
CA PRO A 90 -0.48 -17.60 9.92
C PRO A 90 -1.26 -17.65 11.22
N ASP A 91 -0.71 -17.08 12.28
CA ASP A 91 -1.19 -17.07 13.66
C ASP A 91 -2.24 -15.99 13.93
N VAL A 92 -2.44 -15.06 12.99
CA VAL A 92 -3.44 -13.99 13.14
C VAL A 92 -4.84 -14.55 12.87
N PRO A 93 -5.75 -14.56 13.86
CA PRO A 93 -7.10 -15.03 13.65
C PRO A 93 -7.87 -14.04 12.76
N SER A 94 -8.77 -14.55 11.91
CA SER A 94 -9.55 -13.68 11.00
C SER A 94 -10.40 -12.63 11.73
N SER A 95 -10.80 -12.90 12.97
CA SER A 95 -11.50 -11.94 13.83
C SER A 95 -10.66 -10.69 14.17
N ALA A 96 -9.33 -10.80 14.13
CA ALA A 96 -8.42 -9.69 14.41
C ALA A 96 -8.20 -8.76 13.20
N LEU A 97 -8.73 -9.10 12.01
CA LEU A 97 -8.54 -8.32 10.79
C LEU A 97 -9.39 -7.04 10.71
N GLY A 98 -10.39 -6.89 11.59
CA GLY A 98 -11.21 -5.68 11.68
C GLY A 98 -11.79 -5.24 10.33
N PHE A 99 -11.41 -4.04 9.87
CA PHE A 99 -11.85 -3.47 8.59
C PHE A 99 -11.44 -4.26 7.34
N LEU A 100 -10.55 -5.25 7.49
CA LEU A 100 -10.07 -6.16 6.45
C LEU A 100 -10.70 -7.56 6.55
N SER A 101 -11.69 -7.74 7.43
CA SER A 101 -12.49 -8.97 7.47
C SER A 101 -13.18 -9.20 6.11
N GLY A 102 -13.09 -10.43 5.62
CA GLY A 102 -13.62 -10.83 4.30
C GLY A 102 -12.76 -10.42 3.10
N VAL A 103 -11.61 -9.76 3.31
CA VAL A 103 -10.67 -9.40 2.23
C VAL A 103 -9.65 -10.52 2.05
N THR A 104 -9.39 -10.92 0.81
CA THR A 104 -8.31 -11.87 0.47
C THR A 104 -6.96 -11.26 0.82
N TYR A 105 -6.10 -12.04 1.47
CA TYR A 105 -4.79 -11.60 1.93
C TYR A 105 -3.67 -12.49 1.41
N GLN A 106 -2.47 -11.93 1.34
CA GLN A 106 -1.24 -12.68 1.14
C GLN A 106 -0.74 -13.16 2.50
N GLN A 107 -0.62 -14.48 2.69
CA GLN A 107 -0.03 -15.01 3.91
C GLN A 107 1.49 -14.80 3.89
N ILE A 108 2.09 -14.41 5.03
CA ILE A 108 3.54 -14.24 5.19
C ILE A 108 4.06 -15.02 6.40
N GLN A 109 5.12 -15.79 6.22
CA GLN A 109 5.82 -16.46 7.32
C GLN A 109 6.99 -15.57 7.75
N PRO A 110 6.97 -14.95 8.94
CA PRO A 110 8.07 -14.07 9.37
C PRO A 110 9.45 -14.74 9.35
N GLU A 111 9.51 -16.04 9.62
CA GLU A 111 10.70 -16.89 9.59
C GLU A 111 11.20 -17.23 8.17
N ASN A 112 10.32 -17.13 7.16
CA ASN A 112 10.65 -17.35 5.76
C ASN A 112 9.78 -16.47 4.84
N PRO A 113 10.03 -15.15 4.81
CA PRO A 113 9.12 -14.20 4.15
C PRO A 113 9.27 -14.20 2.62
N GLY A 114 10.33 -14.81 2.08
CA GLY A 114 10.71 -14.75 0.67
C GLY A 114 9.58 -15.08 -0.32
N PRO A 115 8.86 -16.20 -0.19
CA PRO A 115 7.76 -16.55 -1.10
C PRO A 115 6.63 -15.50 -1.11
N ALA A 116 6.28 -14.96 0.06
CA ALA A 116 5.25 -13.94 0.19
C ALA A 116 5.72 -12.60 -0.42
N ILE A 117 6.97 -12.21 -0.18
CA ILE A 117 7.58 -11.02 -0.76
C ILE A 117 7.57 -11.10 -2.29
N GLN A 118 7.91 -12.24 -2.88
CA GLN A 118 7.85 -12.44 -4.34
C GLN A 118 6.42 -12.37 -4.90
N ALA A 119 5.43 -12.84 -4.14
CA ALA A 119 4.03 -12.70 -4.52
C ALA A 119 3.58 -11.23 -4.47
N ILE A 120 3.98 -10.49 -3.43
CA ILE A 120 3.69 -9.07 -3.27
C ILE A 120 4.38 -8.24 -4.36
N GLU A 121 5.65 -8.51 -4.67
CA GLU A 121 6.37 -7.82 -5.75
C GLU A 121 5.64 -7.98 -7.10
N ARG A 122 5.20 -9.20 -7.43
CA ARG A 122 4.39 -9.47 -8.63
C ARG A 122 3.06 -8.73 -8.60
N ALA A 123 2.39 -8.68 -7.45
CA ALA A 123 1.16 -7.93 -7.29
C ALA A 123 1.39 -6.43 -7.54
N VAL A 124 2.41 -5.83 -6.92
CA VAL A 124 2.78 -4.42 -7.10
C VAL A 124 3.11 -4.12 -8.56
N LEU A 125 3.88 -4.98 -9.22
CA LEU A 125 4.18 -4.84 -10.66
C LEU A 125 2.90 -4.84 -11.50
N SER A 126 1.95 -5.73 -11.20
CA SER A 126 0.67 -5.77 -11.91
C SER A 126 -0.18 -4.51 -11.68
N PHE A 127 -0.16 -3.94 -10.47
CA PHE A 127 -0.83 -2.67 -10.16
C PHE A 127 -0.18 -1.51 -10.92
N ARG A 128 1.16 -1.48 -10.97
CA ARG A 128 1.91 -0.47 -11.72
C ARG A 128 1.52 -0.49 -13.20
N GLN A 129 1.56 -1.66 -13.83
CA GLN A 129 1.22 -1.82 -15.24
C GLN A 129 -0.23 -1.41 -15.52
N LYS A 130 -1.19 -1.80 -14.66
CA LYS A 130 -2.59 -1.37 -14.78
C LYS A 130 -2.73 0.16 -14.71
N LYS A 131 -2.05 0.80 -13.76
CA LYS A 131 -2.06 2.26 -13.61
C LYS A 131 -1.46 2.96 -14.82
N GLU A 132 -0.30 2.51 -15.30
CA GLU A 132 0.36 3.07 -16.49
C GLU A 132 -0.54 2.94 -17.73
N ALA A 133 -1.13 1.76 -17.96
CA ALA A 133 -2.04 1.53 -19.08
C ALA A 133 -3.28 2.44 -19.04
N GLN A 134 -3.89 2.63 -17.85
CA GLN A 134 -5.02 3.55 -17.68
C GLN A 134 -4.63 5.00 -18.00
N GLN A 135 -3.45 5.44 -17.56
CA GLN A 135 -2.95 6.79 -17.85
C GLN A 135 -2.71 7.00 -19.35
N THR A 136 -2.08 6.03 -20.02
CA THR A 136 -1.87 6.08 -21.47
C THR A 136 -3.19 6.15 -22.24
N LEU A 137 -4.19 5.35 -21.85
CA LEU A 137 -5.50 5.36 -22.49
C LEU A 137 -6.21 6.71 -22.34
N LEU A 138 -6.16 7.32 -21.14
CA LEU A 138 -6.75 8.63 -20.89
C LEU A 138 -6.09 9.73 -21.74
N LEU A 139 -4.76 9.69 -21.90
CA LEU A 139 -4.05 10.64 -22.75
C LEU A 139 -4.45 10.51 -24.22
N ILE A 140 -4.50 9.27 -24.73
CA ILE A 140 -4.92 9.01 -26.12
C ILE A 140 -6.37 9.48 -26.33
N GLY A 141 -7.28 9.13 -25.42
CA GLY A 141 -8.68 9.56 -25.48
C GLY A 141 -8.83 11.08 -25.44
N GLY A 142 -8.06 11.77 -24.59
CA GLY A 142 -8.04 13.22 -24.49
C GLY A 142 -7.54 13.89 -25.78
N VAL A 143 -6.48 13.36 -26.40
CA VAL A 143 -5.97 13.86 -27.69
C VAL A 143 -7.00 13.69 -28.80
N ILE A 144 -7.64 12.52 -28.89
CA ILE A 144 -8.70 12.27 -29.88
C ILE A 144 -9.88 13.23 -29.69
N ALA A 145 -10.34 13.43 -28.45
CA ALA A 145 -11.42 14.36 -28.14
C ALA A 145 -11.07 15.81 -28.53
N LEU A 146 -9.83 16.23 -28.31
CA LEU A 146 -9.37 17.57 -28.68
C LEU A 146 -9.34 17.78 -30.20
N ILE A 147 -8.84 16.80 -30.97
CA ILE A 147 -8.84 16.83 -32.44
C ILE A 147 -10.28 16.90 -32.97
N TRP A 148 -11.20 16.13 -32.38
CA TRP A 148 -12.60 16.14 -32.80
C TRP A 148 -13.25 17.52 -32.58
N LEU A 149 -13.02 18.13 -31.42
CA LEU A 149 -13.53 19.46 -31.09
C LEU A 149 -13.04 20.55 -32.07
N THR A 150 -11.75 20.56 -32.39
CA THR A 150 -11.19 21.55 -33.33
C THR A 150 -11.65 21.32 -34.77
N SER A 151 -11.88 20.07 -35.17
CA SER A 151 -12.40 19.75 -36.51
C SER A 151 -13.87 20.12 -36.74
N ASN A 152 -14.67 20.21 -35.67
CA ASN A 152 -16.12 20.45 -35.76
C ASN A 152 -16.51 21.89 -35.41
N THR A 153 -15.54 22.78 -35.20
CA THR A 153 -15.73 24.20 -34.85
C THR A 153 -15.21 25.18 -35.91
N GLY A 154 -14.64 24.69 -37.01
CA GLY A 154 -14.25 25.46 -38.19
C GLY A 154 -15.09 25.09 -39.39
#